data_AF-A0A498IIZ5-F1
#
_entry.id   AF-A0A498IIZ5-F1
#
_cell.length_a   1.000
_cell.length_b   1.000
_cell.length_c   1.000
_cell.angle_alpha   90.00
_cell.angle_beta   90.00
_cell.angle_gamma   90.00
#
_symmetry.space_group_name_H-M   'P 1'
#
loop_
_entity.id
_entity.type
_entity.pdbx_description
1 polymer ?
#
loop_
_entity_poly.entity_id
_entity_poly.type
_entity_poly.pdbx_seq_one_letter_code
_entity_poly.pdbx_strand_id
1 'polypeptide(L)'
;MQIKCVCRTWCALSQDPRLLVMYQATASKRNPSLILHCDSPILNNLYFVETNRIGHHDHYANKARRIDAPIRYIKPELHIVGSCNGLLCVSSALYFNPLLVFNPLTINYIRLPNT
;
A
#
# COMPACT_ATOMS: atom_id res chain seq x y z
N MET A 1 -12.93 4.38 2.15
CA MET A 1 -13.92 3.96 1.14
C MET A 1 -15.25 4.66 1.43
N GLN A 2 -15.44 5.86 0.89
CA GLN A 2 -16.59 6.74 1.21
C GLN A 2 -17.83 6.48 0.33
N ILE A 3 -17.71 5.63 -0.70
CA ILE A 3 -18.75 5.40 -1.71
C ILE A 3 -19.95 4.58 -1.17
N LYS A 4 -19.74 3.82 -0.09
CA LYS A 4 -20.78 2.98 0.54
C LYS A 4 -21.96 3.79 1.10
N CYS A 5 -21.75 5.08 1.37
CA CYS A 5 -22.73 5.92 2.07
C CYS A 5 -23.54 6.82 1.13
N VAL A 6 -23.39 6.70 -0.20
CA VAL A 6 -24.06 7.58 -1.17
C VAL A 6 -25.49 7.13 -1.44
N CYS A 7 -25.70 5.88 -1.87
CA CYS A 7 -27.03 5.25 -1.97
C CYS A 7 -26.90 3.72 -2.02
N ARG A 8 -28.03 2.99 -2.00
CA ARG A 8 -28.07 1.52 -2.05
C ARG A 8 -27.35 0.95 -3.28
N THR A 9 -27.56 1.55 -4.45
CA THR A 9 -26.91 1.13 -5.71
C THR A 9 -25.39 1.30 -5.64
N TRP A 10 -24.91 2.44 -5.18
CA TRP A 10 -23.47 2.69 -5.00
C TRP A 10 -22.86 1.75 -3.94
N CYS A 11 -23.59 1.46 -2.86
CA CYS A 11 -23.16 0.46 -1.87
C CYS A 11 -23.03 -0.93 -2.50
N ALA A 12 -24.02 -1.37 -3.30
CA ALA A 12 -23.99 -2.64 -4.01
C ALA A 12 -22.82 -2.72 -5.01
N LEU A 13 -22.61 -1.67 -5.82
CA LEU A 13 -21.47 -1.59 -6.74
C LEU A 13 -20.13 -1.66 -6.03
N SER A 14 -20.03 -1.06 -4.85
CA SER A 14 -18.79 -1.06 -4.05
C SER A 14 -18.42 -2.44 -3.49
N GLN A 15 -19.37 -3.38 -3.49
CA GLN A 15 -19.17 -4.76 -3.07
C GLN A 15 -18.93 -5.70 -4.27
N ASP A 16 -19.07 -5.21 -5.51
CA ASP A 16 -18.84 -6.01 -6.71
C ASP A 16 -17.33 -6.23 -6.94
N PRO A 17 -16.84 -7.48 -6.85
CA PRO A 17 -15.42 -7.78 -7.03
C PRO A 17 -14.90 -7.47 -8.44
N ARG A 18 -15.77 -7.46 -9.46
CA ARG A 18 -15.38 -7.14 -10.84
C ARG A 18 -14.92 -5.69 -10.98
N LEU A 19 -15.54 -4.79 -10.22
CA LEU A 19 -15.19 -3.37 -10.20
C LEU A 19 -13.76 -3.18 -9.66
N LEU A 20 -13.36 -3.95 -8.66
CA LEU A 20 -11.99 -3.94 -8.12
C LEU A 20 -10.97 -4.39 -9.18
N VAL A 21 -11.25 -5.50 -9.88
CA VAL A 21 -10.36 -6.02 -10.94
C VAL A 21 -10.20 -5.01 -12.08
N MET A 22 -11.30 -4.42 -12.54
CA MET A 22 -11.28 -3.39 -13.57
C MET A 22 -10.50 -2.15 -13.13
N TYR A 23 -10.70 -1.71 -11.88
CA TYR A 23 -9.96 -0.57 -11.33
C TYR A 23 -8.47 -0.85 -11.24
N GLN A 24 -8.07 -2.02 -10.72
CA GLN A 24 -6.66 -2.42 -10.61
C GLN A 24 -5.97 -2.46 -11.99
N ALA A 25 -6.60 -3.10 -12.97
CA ALA A 25 -6.07 -3.18 -14.34
C ALA A 25 -5.89 -1.79 -14.98
N THR A 26 -6.76 -0.84 -14.63
CA THR A 26 -6.70 0.54 -15.14
C THR A 26 -5.67 1.38 -14.37
N ALA A 27 -5.61 1.23 -13.05
CA ALA A 27 -4.70 1.98 -12.17
C ALA A 27 -3.24 1.68 -12.51
N SER A 28 -2.88 0.41 -12.71
CA SER A 28 -1.53 0.01 -13.10
C SER A 28 -1.06 0.62 -14.43
N LYS A 29 -1.99 0.98 -15.33
CA LYS A 29 -1.67 1.56 -16.64
C LYS A 29 -1.59 3.09 -16.61
N ARG A 30 -2.44 3.75 -15.82
CA ARG A 30 -2.57 5.21 -15.85
C ARG A 30 -1.64 5.91 -14.86
N ASN A 31 -1.60 5.41 -13.62
CA ASN A 31 -0.92 6.08 -12.51
C ASN A 31 -0.08 5.05 -11.75
N PRO A 32 1.09 4.65 -12.27
CA PRO A 32 1.99 3.84 -11.48
C PRO A 32 2.34 4.59 -10.19
N SER A 33 2.34 3.87 -9.08
CA SER A 33 2.73 4.42 -7.78
C SER A 33 3.85 3.56 -7.23
N LEU A 34 4.88 4.19 -6.68
CA LEU A 34 6.03 3.49 -6.13
C LEU A 34 5.97 3.55 -4.61
N ILE A 35 6.28 2.42 -3.96
CA ILE A 35 6.56 2.39 -2.52
C ILE A 35 8.04 2.15 -2.37
N LEU A 36 8.74 3.09 -1.75
CA LEU A 36 10.13 2.98 -1.39
C LEU A 36 10.24 2.56 0.07
N HIS A 37 11.10 1.61 0.34
CA HIS A 37 11.40 1.11 1.67
C HIS A 37 12.85 1.46 2.00
N CYS A 38 13.06 2.05 3.17
CA CYS A 38 14.37 2.47 3.64
C CYS A 38 14.60 1.94 5.06
N ASP A 39 15.66 1.15 5.20
CA ASP A 39 16.06 0.50 6.46
C ASP A 39 17.06 1.33 7.28
N SER A 40 17.45 2.51 6.78
CA SER A 40 18.40 3.40 7.44
C SER A 40 17.79 4.76 7.78
N PRO A 41 17.90 5.25 9.04
CA PRO A 41 18.19 4.47 10.26
C PRO A 41 17.05 3.49 10.55
N ILE A 42 17.29 2.43 11.35
CA ILE A 42 16.44 1.25 11.65
C ILE A 42 14.99 1.60 12.06
N LEU A 43 14.22 2.11 11.12
CA LEU A 43 12.87 2.63 11.32
C LEU A 43 11.91 2.09 10.25
N ASN A 44 12.39 1.19 9.37
CA ASN A 44 11.68 0.60 8.23
C ASN A 44 10.72 1.60 7.60
N ASN A 45 11.29 2.72 7.15
CA ASN A 45 10.48 3.80 6.61
C ASN A 45 9.89 3.39 5.28
N LEU A 46 8.56 3.51 5.16
CA LEU A 46 7.85 3.37 3.89
C LEU A 46 7.51 4.76 3.37
N TYR A 47 7.81 5.00 2.09
CA TYR A 47 7.48 6.23 1.39
C TYR A 47 6.66 5.90 0.16
N PHE A 48 5.52 6.57 0.03
CA PHE A 48 4.69 6.54 -1.16
C PHE A 48 5.14 7.66 -2.11
N VAL A 49 5.39 7.31 -3.37
CA VAL A 49 5.76 8.25 -4.42
C VAL A 49 4.74 8.15 -5.54
N GLU A 50 4.03 9.25 -5.76
CA GLU A 50 3.14 9.41 -6.91
C GLU A 50 3.97 9.81 -8.13
N THR A 51 3.91 9.02 -9.20
CA THR A 51 4.68 9.30 -10.42
C THR A 51 3.88 10.09 -11.45
N ASN A 52 2.90 10.90 -11.04
CA ASN A 52 2.00 11.60 -11.97
C ASN A 52 2.80 12.40 -13.01
N ARG A 53 2.80 11.90 -14.25
CA ARG A 53 3.07 12.70 -15.45
C ARG A 53 1.73 13.33 -15.79
N ILE A 54 1.56 14.62 -15.53
CA ILE A 54 0.70 15.60 -16.26
C ILE A 54 0.61 16.84 -15.38
N GLY A 55 1.25 17.92 -15.85
CA GLY A 55 1.37 19.20 -15.18
C GLY A 55 2.69 19.85 -15.57
N HIS A 56 2.76 20.40 -16.78
CA HIS A 56 3.74 21.43 -17.09
C HIS A 56 3.59 22.56 -16.06
N HIS A 57 4.70 23.07 -15.54
CA HIS A 57 4.79 24.06 -14.46
C HIS A 57 4.36 23.58 -13.07
N ASP A 58 5.26 22.88 -12.37
CA ASP A 58 5.72 23.34 -11.05
C ASP A 58 6.97 22.55 -10.67
N HIS A 59 8.11 23.25 -10.71
CA HIS A 59 9.41 22.71 -10.36
C HIS A 59 9.47 22.44 -8.83
N TYR A 60 10.06 21.30 -8.45
CA TYR A 60 10.60 20.98 -7.11
C TYR A 60 9.72 20.37 -5.99
N ALA A 61 8.49 19.93 -6.23
CA ALA A 61 7.79 19.11 -5.23
C ALA A 61 7.94 17.61 -5.54
N ASN A 62 9.07 17.00 -5.16
CA ASN A 62 9.12 15.55 -4.98
C ASN A 62 8.10 15.16 -3.89
N LYS A 63 6.89 14.75 -4.29
CA LYS A 63 5.76 14.40 -3.38
C LYS A 63 5.93 13.01 -2.75
N ALA A 64 7.13 12.69 -2.26
CA ALA A 64 7.32 11.48 -1.47
C ALA A 64 6.61 11.67 -0.13
N ARG A 65 5.50 10.96 0.08
CA ARG A 65 4.75 10.97 1.34
C ARG A 65 5.21 9.80 2.20
N ARG A 66 5.70 10.08 3.41
CA ARG A 66 5.96 9.02 4.37
C ARG A 66 4.66 8.34 4.78
N ILE A 67 4.67 7.02 4.79
CA ILE A 67 3.58 6.19 5.31
C ILE A 67 3.88 5.96 6.79
N ASP A 68 3.15 6.68 7.64
CA ASP A 68 3.18 6.50 9.08
C ASP A 68 2.38 5.25 9.45
N ALA A 69 3.01 4.10 9.28
CA ALA A 69 2.44 2.81 9.58
C ALA A 69 2.79 2.39 11.03
N PRO A 70 1.81 2.04 11.87
CA PRO A 70 2.03 1.47 13.20
C PRO A 70 2.81 0.16 13.17
N ILE A 71 2.96 -0.45 11.99
CA ILE A 71 3.70 -1.70 11.78
C ILE A 71 5.14 -1.66 12.31
N ARG A 72 5.75 -0.45 12.36
CA ARG A 72 7.06 -0.22 12.96
C ARG A 72 7.10 -0.51 14.46
N TYR A 73 6.00 -0.23 15.16
CA TYR A 73 5.84 -0.57 16.57
C TYR A 73 5.52 -2.04 16.79
N ILE A 74 4.99 -2.74 15.77
CA ILE A 74 4.71 -4.17 15.83
C ILE A 74 6.00 -4.98 15.67
N LYS A 75 6.85 -4.62 14.69
CA LYS A 75 8.19 -5.19 14.52
C LYS A 75 9.16 -4.16 13.91
N PRO A 76 10.20 -3.72 14.64
CA PRO A 76 11.20 -2.80 14.14
C PRO A 76 12.17 -3.44 13.14
N GLU A 77 12.11 -4.74 12.93
CA GLU A 77 12.95 -5.51 11.99
C GLU A 77 12.07 -6.20 10.94
N LEU A 78 11.65 -5.41 9.96
CA LEU A 78 10.64 -5.77 8.97
C LEU A 78 11.29 -5.87 7.59
N HIS A 79 11.02 -6.95 6.87
CA HIS A 79 11.48 -7.09 5.49
C HIS A 79 10.29 -7.26 4.54
N ILE A 80 10.24 -6.45 3.48
CA ILE A 80 9.24 -6.61 2.41
C ILE A 80 9.70 -7.75 1.50
N VAL A 81 8.93 -8.82 1.46
CA VAL A 81 9.26 -10.01 0.64
C VAL A 81 8.46 -10.06 -0.67
N GLY A 82 7.44 -9.21 -0.81
CA GLY A 82 6.68 -9.11 -2.04
C GLY A 82 5.60 -8.04 -2.00
N SER A 83 4.98 -7.80 -3.16
CA SER A 83 3.82 -6.92 -3.28
C SER A 83 2.81 -7.50 -4.26
N CYS A 84 1.53 -7.22 -4.03
CA CYS A 84 0.45 -7.62 -4.92
C CYS A 84 -0.76 -6.70 -4.74
N ASN A 85 -1.32 -6.16 -5.82
CA ASN A 85 -2.57 -5.38 -5.80
C ASN A 85 -2.59 -4.23 -4.76
N GLY A 86 -1.44 -3.58 -4.55
CA GLY A 86 -1.29 -2.51 -3.56
C GLY A 86 -1.13 -2.99 -2.12
N LEU A 87 -1.02 -4.29 -1.89
CA LEU A 87 -0.69 -4.92 -0.61
C LEU A 87 0.80 -5.29 -0.57
N LEU A 88 1.36 -5.28 0.63
CA LEU A 88 2.74 -5.67 0.91
C LEU A 88 2.75 -6.98 1.70
N CYS A 89 3.54 -7.95 1.25
CA CYS A 89 3.85 -9.15 2.00
C CYS A 89 5.12 -8.91 2.81
N VAL A 90 5.05 -9.23 4.11
CA VAL A 90 6.00 -8.75 5.08
C VAL A 90 6.44 -9.87 6.00
N SER A 91 7.74 -9.96 6.24
CA SER A 91 8.38 -10.97 7.09
C SER A 91 9.21 -10.34 8.20
N SER A 92 9.56 -11.17 9.20
CA SER A 92 10.59 -10.81 10.18
C SER A 92 11.95 -10.84 9.50
N ALA A 93 12.78 -9.81 9.66
CA ALA A 93 14.13 -9.80 9.08
C ALA A 93 15.03 -10.96 9.60
N LEU A 94 14.74 -11.50 10.80
CA LEU A 94 15.50 -12.60 11.41
C LEU A 94 15.13 -13.99 10.87
N TYR A 95 13.87 -14.21 10.49
CA TYR A 95 13.33 -15.55 10.23
C TYR A 95 12.79 -15.72 8.81
N PHE A 96 12.65 -14.64 8.05
CA PHE A 96 12.13 -14.58 6.66
C PHE A 96 10.77 -15.26 6.41
N ASN A 97 10.11 -15.79 7.45
CA ASN A 97 8.76 -16.33 7.36
C ASN A 97 7.75 -15.18 7.17
N PRO A 98 6.87 -15.24 6.15
CA PRO A 98 5.81 -14.26 5.94
C PRO A 98 4.92 -14.19 7.18
N LEU A 99 4.93 -13.06 7.87
CA LEU A 99 4.17 -12.86 9.11
C LEU A 99 2.82 -12.22 8.85
N LEU A 100 2.77 -11.32 7.87
CA LEU A 100 1.57 -10.51 7.65
C LEU A 100 1.47 -10.00 6.21
N VAL A 101 0.22 -9.71 5.83
CA VAL A 101 -0.13 -8.92 4.66
C VAL A 101 -0.56 -7.55 5.15
N PHE A 102 0.08 -6.50 4.64
CA PHE A 102 -0.12 -5.12 5.05
C PHE A 102 -0.69 -4.28 3.90
N ASN A 103 -1.72 -3.48 4.19
CA ASN A 103 -2.21 -2.46 3.28
C ASN A 103 -1.66 -1.09 3.71
N PRO A 104 -0.64 -0.55 3.01
CA PRO A 104 0.03 0.69 3.38
C PRO A 104 -0.85 1.95 3.30
N LEU A 105 -1.93 1.93 2.51
CA LEU A 105 -2.82 3.09 2.35
C LEU A 105 -3.91 3.14 3.42
N THR A 106 -4.40 1.98 3.87
CA THR A 106 -5.44 1.90 4.89
C THR A 106 -4.90 1.61 6.28
N ILE A 107 -3.60 1.32 6.40
CA ILE A 107 -2.90 0.97 7.64
C ILE A 107 -3.36 -0.39 8.24
N ASN A 108 -4.29 -1.09 7.60
CA ASN A 108 -4.75 -2.42 8.03
C ASN A 108 -3.73 -3.50 7.71
N TYR A 109 -3.68 -4.54 8.55
CA TYR A 109 -2.87 -5.73 8.32
C TYR A 109 -3.62 -6.99 8.75
N ILE A 110 -3.23 -8.13 8.18
CA ILE A 110 -3.70 -9.46 8.55
C ILE A 110 -2.46 -10.31 8.83
N ARG A 111 -2.44 -11.00 9.98
CA ARG A 111 -1.40 -12.00 10.27
C ARG A 111 -1.67 -13.27 9.48
N LEU A 112 -0.64 -13.81 8.86
CA LEU A 112 -0.73 -15.10 8.18
C LEU A 112 -0.70 -16.24 9.21
N PRO A 113 -1.38 -17.35 8.94
CA PRO A 113 -1.31 -18.53 9.81
C PRO A 113 0.13 -19.07 9.83
N ASN A 114 0.57 -19.53 11.00
CA ASN A 114 1.81 -20.29 11.11
C ASN A 114 1.62 -21.63 10.39
N THR A 115 2.60 -22.01 9.56
CA THR A 115 2.71 -23.35 8.98
C THR A 115 3.14 -24.36 10.03
#